data_AF-A0A9X8N953-F1
#
_entry.id   AF-A0A9X8N953-F1
#
_cell.length_a   1.000
_cell.length_b   1.000
_cell.length_c   1.000
_cell.angle_alpha   90.00
_cell.angle_beta   90.00
_cell.angle_gamma   90.00
#
_symmetry.space_group_name_H-M   'P 1'
#
loop_
_entity.id
_entity.type
_entity.pdbx_description
1 polymer ?
#
loop_
_entity_poly.entity_id
_entity_poly.type
_entity_poly.pdbx_seq_one_letter_code
_entity_poly.pdbx_strand_id
1 'polypeptide(L)'
;MISDGTTNYVFYTARDFQAPNWPEDELVFHLDLGFDDVQVAEQRLLAAGATKPDHQPGGTHWTVLLDPSGQPFCISSNKAW
;
A
#
# COMPACT_ATOMS: atom_id res chain seq x y z
N MET A 1 -0.33 -12.58 -9.58
CA MET A 1 0.70 -13.40 -8.91
C MET A 1 2.05 -12.89 -9.37
N ILE A 2 2.95 -12.61 -8.43
CA ILE A 2 4.33 -12.17 -8.64
C ILE A 2 5.22 -13.18 -7.89
N SER A 3 6.36 -13.56 -8.47
CA SER A 3 7.25 -14.57 -7.88
C SER A 3 8.71 -14.21 -8.11
N ASP A 4 9.57 -14.53 -7.15
CA ASP A 4 11.03 -14.48 -7.30
C ASP A 4 11.66 -15.89 -7.46
N GLY A 5 10.82 -16.92 -7.65
CA GLY A 5 11.24 -18.32 -7.72
C GLY A 5 11.34 -19.02 -6.36
N THR A 6 11.31 -18.28 -5.26
CA THR A 6 11.31 -18.79 -3.88
C THR A 6 10.05 -18.43 -3.11
N THR A 7 9.47 -17.27 -3.40
CA THR A 7 8.29 -16.72 -2.74
C THR A 7 7.27 -16.30 -3.78
N ASN A 8 6.00 -16.62 -3.55
CA ASN A 8 4.89 -16.22 -4.41
C ASN A 8 3.98 -15.23 -3.68
N TYR A 9 3.81 -14.06 -4.28
CA TYR A 9 2.86 -13.04 -3.84
C TYR A 9 1.63 -13.11 -4.75
N VAL A 10 0.47 -13.39 -4.16
CA VAL A 10 -0.80 -13.43 -4.89
C VAL A 10 -1.67 -12.30 -4.38
N PHE A 11 -2.10 -11.45 -5.31
CA PHE A 11 -3.03 -10.37 -5.05
C PHE A 11 -4.37 -10.77 -5.64
N TYR A 12 -5.41 -10.76 -4.81
CA TYR A 12 -6.77 -11.10 -5.18
C TYR A 12 -7.73 -10.36 -4.25
N THR A 13 -8.70 -9.66 -4.83
CA THR A 13 -9.81 -9.06 -4.08
C THR A 13 -10.98 -10.03 -4.12
N ALA A 14 -11.46 -10.46 -2.95
CA ALA A 14 -12.64 -11.31 -2.85
C ALA A 14 -13.90 -10.56 -3.33
N ARG A 15 -14.89 -11.28 -3.85
CA ARG A 15 -16.12 -10.66 -4.42
C ARG A 15 -16.96 -9.95 -3.36
N ASP A 16 -16.89 -10.45 -2.14
CA ASP A 16 -17.56 -9.95 -0.94
C ASP A 16 -16.63 -9.06 -0.09
N PHE A 17 -15.42 -8.78 -0.57
CA PHE A 17 -14.51 -7.87 0.12
C PHE A 17 -15.17 -6.50 0.31
N GLN A 18 -15.11 -6.00 1.53
CA GLN A 18 -15.45 -4.64 1.88
C GLN A 18 -14.18 -3.94 2.33
N ALA A 19 -13.90 -2.79 1.73
CA ALA A 19 -12.78 -1.97 2.17
C ALA A 19 -12.93 -1.62 3.65
N PRO A 20 -11.83 -1.60 4.43
CA PRO A 20 -11.90 -1.11 5.80
C PRO A 20 -12.31 0.37 5.80
N ASN A 21 -13.04 0.80 6.83
CA ASN A 21 -13.33 2.22 7.05
C ASN A 21 -12.12 2.93 7.69
N TRP A 22 -10.96 2.81 7.05
CA TRP A 22 -9.74 3.46 7.49
C TRP A 22 -9.83 4.98 7.24
N PRO A 23 -9.38 5.85 8.16
CA PRO A 23 -8.59 5.57 9.36
C PRO A 23 -9.39 5.35 10.65
N GLU A 24 -10.72 5.28 10.59
CA GLU A 24 -11.58 5.18 11.78
C GLU A 24 -11.52 3.78 12.43
N ASP A 25 -11.41 2.74 11.62
CA ASP A 25 -11.32 1.35 12.08
C ASP A 25 -9.87 0.84 12.10
N GLU A 26 -9.55 -0.01 13.07
CA GLU A 26 -8.28 -0.73 13.12
C GLU A 26 -8.15 -1.72 11.95
N LEU A 27 -6.95 -1.81 11.39
CA LEU A 27 -6.63 -2.76 10.34
C LEU A 27 -6.24 -4.10 10.95
N VAL A 28 -6.77 -5.20 10.38
CA VAL A 28 -6.40 -6.57 10.76
C VAL A 28 -4.93 -6.86 10.44
N PHE A 29 -4.42 -6.27 9.35
CA PHE A 29 -3.02 -6.28 9.00
C PHE A 29 -2.68 -5.00 8.23
N HIS A 30 -1.39 -4.68 8.21
CA HIS A 30 -0.87 -3.57 7.43
C HIS A 30 0.26 -4.09 6.52
N LEU A 31 0.24 -3.66 5.26
CA LEU A 31 1.29 -3.99 4.29
C LEU A 31 2.21 -2.78 4.13
N ASP A 32 3.50 -2.98 4.39
CA ASP A 32 4.53 -1.96 4.20
C ASP A 32 5.46 -2.39 3.07
N LEU A 33 5.64 -1.52 2.08
CA LEU A 33 6.49 -1.75 0.91
C LEU A 33 7.64 -0.74 0.88
N GLY A 34 8.87 -1.25 0.91
CA GLY A 34 10.06 -0.44 0.78
C GLY A 34 10.46 -0.22 -0.67
N PHE A 35 10.90 1.01 -0.99
CA PHE A 35 11.43 1.38 -2.31
C PHE A 35 12.71 2.20 -2.19
N ASP A 36 13.60 2.08 -3.19
CA ASP A 36 14.81 2.91 -3.26
C ASP A 36 14.46 4.37 -3.60
N ASP A 37 13.45 4.58 -4.45
CA ASP A 37 12.89 5.88 -4.83
C ASP A 37 11.38 5.86 -4.60
N VAL A 38 10.96 6.48 -3.49
CA VAL A 38 9.56 6.49 -3.04
C VAL A 38 8.70 7.34 -3.96
N GLN A 39 9.22 8.45 -4.48
CA GLN A 39 8.47 9.35 -5.35
C GLN A 39 8.15 8.68 -6.70
N VAL A 40 9.12 7.97 -7.28
CA VAL A 40 8.89 7.19 -8.51
C VAL A 40 7.94 6.03 -8.25
N ALA A 41 8.06 5.35 -7.10
CA ALA A 41 7.14 4.27 -6.73
C ALA A 41 5.71 4.79 -6.56
N GLU A 42 5.52 5.89 -5.85
CA GLU A 42 4.21 6.55 -5.66
C GLU A 42 3.54 6.87 -7.00
N GLN A 43 4.26 7.54 -7.90
CA GLN A 43 3.71 7.89 -9.23
C GLN A 43 3.27 6.64 -10.01
N ARG A 44 4.05 5.56 -9.96
CA ARG A 44 3.72 4.30 -10.62
C ARG A 44 2.49 3.64 -10.00
N LEU A 45 2.39 3.64 -8.68
CA LEU A 45 1.25 3.05 -7.96
C LEU A 45 -0.04 3.83 -8.23
N LEU A 46 0.03 5.16 -8.22
CA LEU A 46 -1.11 6.02 -8.60
C LEU A 46 -1.52 5.78 -10.06
N ALA A 47 -0.56 5.69 -10.99
CA ALA A 47 -0.85 5.35 -12.39
C ALA A 47 -1.46 3.95 -12.56
N ALA A 48 -1.17 3.03 -11.63
CA ALA A 48 -1.75 1.69 -11.58
C ALA A 48 -3.13 1.62 -10.90
N GLY A 49 -3.67 2.76 -10.43
CA GLY A 49 -5.02 2.86 -9.86
C GLY A 49 -5.07 2.95 -8.34
N ALA A 50 -3.92 3.02 -7.65
CA ALA A 50 -3.92 3.38 -6.23
C ALA A 50 -4.40 4.83 -6.06
N THR A 51 -4.92 5.15 -4.88
CA THR A 51 -5.27 6.54 -4.51
C THR A 51 -4.51 6.99 -3.28
N LYS A 52 -4.27 8.29 -3.14
CA LYS A 52 -3.62 8.88 -1.98
C LYS A 52 -4.67 9.60 -1.12
N PRO A 53 -4.99 9.10 0.09
CA PRO A 53 -5.90 9.78 0.99
C PRO A 53 -5.24 11.01 1.62
N ASP A 54 -6.05 11.99 2.02
CA ASP A 54 -5.56 13.21 2.69
C ASP A 54 -4.96 12.92 4.07
N HIS A 55 -5.52 11.94 4.79
CA HIS A 55 -4.99 11.51 6.08
C HIS A 55 -3.65 10.80 5.89
N GLN A 56 -2.56 11.40 6.38
CA GLN A 56 -1.19 10.88 6.23
C GLN A 56 -0.48 10.86 7.60
N PRO A 57 -0.74 9.83 8.44
CA PRO A 57 -0.21 9.78 9.81
C PRO A 57 1.31 9.57 9.86
N GLY A 58 1.93 9.17 8.75
CA GLY A 58 3.37 8.94 8.65
C GLY A 58 4.23 10.19 8.48
N GLY A 59 3.63 11.36 8.24
CA GLY A 59 4.37 12.60 8.00
C GLY A 59 5.41 12.43 6.88
N THR A 60 6.69 12.60 7.20
CA THR A 60 7.80 12.45 6.25
C THR A 60 8.42 11.05 6.21
N HIS A 61 7.94 10.12 7.03
CA HIS A 61 8.57 8.80 7.19
C HIS A 61 7.99 7.75 6.23
N TRP A 62 6.67 7.77 6.00
CA TRP A 62 6.00 6.90 5.05
C TRP A 62 4.77 7.60 4.45
N THR A 63 4.35 7.13 3.28
CA THR A 63 3.13 7.59 2.60
C THR A 63 2.12 6.46 2.57
N VAL A 64 0.88 6.72 2.98
CA VAL A 64 -0.24 5.79 2.86
C VAL A 64 -0.86 5.94 1.48
N LEU A 65 -1.11 4.81 0.82
CA LEU A 65 -1.92 4.70 -0.38
C LEU A 65 -3.05 3.69 -0.15
N LEU A 66 -4.15 3.84 -0.88
CA LEU A 66 -5.21 2.84 -0.97
C LEU A 66 -5.07 2.11 -2.29
N ASP A 67 -5.11 0.77 -2.27
CA ASP A 67 -5.17 -0.01 -3.50
C ASP A 67 -6.55 0.16 -4.20
N PRO A 68 -6.73 -0.37 -5.42
CA PRO A 68 -8.01 -0.24 -6.14
C PRO A 68 -9.23 -0.84 -5.43
N SER A 69 -9.03 -1.69 -4.43
CA SER A 69 -10.09 -2.24 -3.59
C SER A 69 -10.37 -1.41 -2.33
N GLY A 70 -9.56 -0.38 -2.06
CA GLY A 70 -9.67 0.49 -0.88
C GLY A 70 -8.86 0.03 0.32
N GLN A 71 -8.03 -1.01 0.18
CA GLN A 71 -7.16 -1.48 1.26
C GLN A 71 -5.96 -0.53 1.43
N PRO A 72 -5.70 0.01 2.63
CA PRO A 72 -4.52 0.83 2.89
C PRO A 72 -3.24 0.00 2.95
N PHE A 73 -2.17 0.58 2.42
CA PHE A 73 -0.78 0.10 2.54
C PHE A 73 0.17 1.30 2.57
N CYS A 74 1.35 1.14 3.16
CA CYS A 74 2.37 2.19 3.16
C CYS A 74 3.48 1.91 2.17
N ILE A 75 4.04 3.00 1.65
CA ILE A 75 5.31 3.01 0.97
C ILE A 75 6.32 3.84 1.77
N SER A 76 7.54 3.33 1.87
CA SER A 76 8.63 3.99 2.58
C SER A 76 9.97 3.76 1.87
N SER A 77 11.00 4.49 2.29
CA SER A 77 12.34 4.26 1.74
C SER A 77 12.93 2.98 2.30
N ASN A 78 13.59 2.18 1.45
CA ASN A 78 14.40 1.04 1.88
C ASN A 78 15.54 1.41 2.85
N LYS A 79 15.86 2.70 2.97
CA LYS A 79 16.93 3.21 3.83
C LYS A 79 16.42 3.68 5.20
N ALA A 80 15.11 3.56 5.46
CA ALA A 80 14.48 4.00 6.69
C ALA A 80 14.48 2.92 7.79
N TRP A 81 15.08 1.76 7.52
CA TRP A 81 15.22 0.58 8.38
C TRP A 81 16.61 -0.04 8.18
#